data_AF-A0A3M2FCK2-F1
#
_entry.id   AF-A0A3M2FCK2-F1
#
_cell.length_a   1.000
_cell.length_b   1.000
_cell.length_c   1.000
_cell.angle_alpha   90.00
_cell.angle_beta   90.00
_cell.angle_gamma   90.00
#
_symmetry.space_group_name_H-M   'P 1'
#
loop_
_entity.id
_entity.type
_entity.pdbx_description
1 polymer ?
#
loop_
_entity_poly.entity_id
_entity_poly.type
_entity_poly.pdbx_seq_one_letter_code
_entity_poly.pdbx_strand_id
1 'polypeptide(L)'
;MKEQTPVSQRGTGKQAVFAALENSTTHWVRPAEAPGRAAAGDRCAVYLTEKSLNAAGDAFSGADPTPFPLVVCVERRHPDLFTEFIRKTEKRFPIVFYPRDVQEAYDLVLVAQYVSEKAWQPVLCVLDGIMTAEAIQAWRPLPQKAITNWLGNPDDTIPDDDPATAQLLGKKH
;
A
#
# COMPACT_ATOMS: atom_id res chain seq x y z
N MET A 1 22.48 12.53 -21.76
CA MET A 1 21.31 12.74 -20.89
C MET A 1 21.85 12.90 -19.47
N LYS A 2 21.74 14.08 -18.84
CA LYS A 2 22.25 14.24 -17.46
C LYS A 2 21.25 13.56 -16.53
N GLU A 3 21.63 12.43 -15.93
CA GLU A 3 20.91 11.88 -14.78
C GLU A 3 20.93 12.93 -13.67
N GLN A 4 19.76 13.48 -13.34
CA GLN A 4 19.64 14.29 -12.14
C GLN A 4 19.90 13.37 -10.96
N THR A 5 20.97 13.63 -10.22
CA THR A 5 21.26 12.94 -8.96
C THR A 5 20.05 13.09 -8.05
N PRO A 6 19.45 12.00 -7.53
CA PRO A 6 18.29 12.09 -6.68
C PRO A 6 18.63 12.92 -5.44
N VAL A 7 17.93 14.05 -5.29
CA VAL A 7 18.13 14.97 -4.17
C VAL A 7 17.60 14.29 -2.92
N SER A 8 18.47 14.14 -1.92
CA SER A 8 18.05 13.58 -0.64
C SER A 8 17.03 14.50 0.02
N GLN A 9 15.92 13.94 0.44
CA GLN A 9 14.91 14.60 1.26
C GLN A 9 15.12 14.24 2.73
N ARG A 10 14.69 15.10 3.64
CA ARG A 10 14.70 14.83 5.08
C ARG A 10 13.28 14.92 5.61
N GLY A 11 12.82 13.86 6.27
CA GLY A 11 11.45 13.77 6.75
C GLY A 11 11.21 12.51 7.56
N THR A 12 9.96 12.33 8.01
CA THR A 12 9.54 11.14 8.74
C THR A 12 9.24 9.96 7.81
N GLY A 13 9.21 8.73 8.33
CA GLY A 13 8.75 7.56 7.55
C GLY A 13 7.34 7.71 7.02
N LYS A 14 6.44 8.34 7.79
CA LYS A 14 5.10 8.68 7.32
C LYS A 14 5.12 9.61 6.10
N GLN A 15 5.95 10.65 6.13
CA GLN A 15 6.11 11.55 4.98
C GLN A 15 6.71 10.82 3.79
N ALA A 16 7.63 9.89 4.01
CA ALA A 16 8.17 9.06 2.94
C ALA A 16 7.10 8.15 2.33
N VAL A 17 6.26 7.47 3.14
CA VAL A 17 5.12 6.70 2.64
C VAL A 17 4.15 7.57 1.84
N PHE A 18 3.85 8.76 2.32
CA PHE A 18 2.98 9.69 1.60
C PHE A 18 3.57 10.12 0.27
N ALA A 19 4.86 10.47 0.25
CA ALA A 19 5.55 10.78 -0.98
C ALA A 19 5.59 9.59 -1.96
N ALA A 20 5.77 8.36 -1.46
CA ALA A 20 5.71 7.16 -2.30
C ALA A 20 4.36 7.07 -3.00
N LEU A 21 3.26 7.14 -2.23
CA LEU A 21 1.89 6.97 -2.72
C LEU A 21 1.41 8.10 -3.63
N GLU A 22 1.81 9.34 -3.33
CA GLU A 22 1.57 10.50 -4.20
C GLU A 22 2.30 10.34 -5.54
N ASN A 23 3.57 9.90 -5.51
CA ASN A 23 4.37 9.70 -6.70
C ASN A 23 3.91 8.48 -7.53
N SER A 24 3.33 7.47 -6.89
CA SER A 24 2.78 6.29 -7.57
C SER A 24 1.29 6.38 -7.83
N THR A 25 0.74 7.59 -7.77
CA THR A 25 -0.53 7.93 -8.43
C THR A 25 -1.74 7.20 -7.85
N THR A 26 -1.60 6.73 -6.61
CA THR A 26 -2.62 5.98 -5.90
C THR A 26 -3.52 6.90 -5.10
N HIS A 27 -4.84 6.65 -5.15
CA HIS A 27 -5.79 7.49 -4.44
C HIS A 27 -5.83 7.20 -2.95
N TRP A 28 -5.74 8.27 -2.18
CA TRP A 28 -6.04 8.25 -0.76
C TRP A 28 -7.53 8.04 -0.53
N VAL A 29 -7.86 6.96 0.17
CA VAL A 29 -9.25 6.62 0.46
C VAL A 29 -9.44 6.37 1.94
N ARG A 30 -10.66 6.59 2.42
CA ARG A 30 -11.01 6.26 3.79
C ARG A 30 -11.02 4.74 3.96
N PRO A 31 -10.66 4.22 5.14
CA PRO A 31 -10.59 2.76 5.35
C PRO A 31 -11.87 2.01 4.98
N ALA A 32 -13.03 2.60 5.27
CA ALA A 32 -14.34 2.00 4.97
C ALA A 32 -14.68 1.95 3.47
N GLU A 33 -14.11 2.84 2.67
CA GLU A 33 -14.37 2.94 1.22
C GLU A 33 -13.40 2.08 0.41
N ALA A 34 -12.23 1.78 0.98
CA ALA A 34 -11.11 1.19 0.28
C ALA A 34 -11.42 -0.18 -0.36
N PRO A 35 -12.09 -1.14 0.32
CA PRO A 35 -12.43 -2.42 -0.31
C PRO A 35 -13.32 -2.24 -1.54
N GLY A 36 -14.34 -1.39 -1.45
CA GLY A 36 -15.29 -1.17 -2.54
C GLY A 36 -14.64 -0.50 -3.75
N ARG A 37 -13.78 0.50 -3.52
CA ARG A 37 -13.06 1.18 -4.60
C ARG A 37 -12.01 0.27 -5.26
N ALA A 38 -11.22 -0.45 -4.47
CA ALA A 38 -10.25 -1.41 -5.00
C ALA A 38 -10.93 -2.53 -5.79
N ALA A 39 -12.07 -3.05 -5.30
CA ALA A 39 -12.86 -4.04 -6.04
C ALA A 39 -13.47 -3.48 -7.35
N ALA A 40 -13.70 -2.16 -7.42
CA ALA A 40 -14.14 -1.49 -8.64
C ALA A 40 -12.99 -1.22 -9.65
N GLY A 41 -11.74 -1.57 -9.30
CA GLY A 41 -10.56 -1.40 -10.15
C GLY A 41 -9.76 -0.12 -9.89
N ASP A 42 -10.12 0.68 -8.88
CA ASP A 42 -9.36 1.88 -8.53
C ASP A 42 -8.04 1.50 -7.83
N ARG A 43 -6.94 2.12 -8.25
CA ARG A 43 -5.68 2.10 -7.50
C ARG A 43 -5.83 2.87 -6.20
N CYS A 44 -6.00 2.13 -5.10
CA CYS A 44 -6.27 2.69 -3.78
C CYS A 44 -5.16 2.38 -2.78
N ALA A 45 -4.91 3.33 -1.88
CA ALA A 45 -4.14 3.09 -0.68
C ALA A 45 -4.82 3.72 0.54
N VAL A 46 -4.58 3.07 1.68
CA VAL A 46 -5.06 3.51 2.98
C VAL A 46 -3.87 3.64 3.91
N TYR A 47 -3.85 4.72 4.69
CA TYR A 47 -2.91 4.87 5.79
C TYR A 47 -3.66 4.83 7.11
N LEU A 48 -3.37 3.81 7.91
CA LEU A 48 -4.00 3.55 9.18
C LEU A 48 -3.13 4.05 10.31
N THR A 49 -3.73 4.93 11.10
CA THR A 49 -3.25 5.26 12.44
C THR A 49 -4.03 4.45 13.47
N GLU A 50 -3.59 4.48 14.72
CA GLU A 50 -4.29 3.88 15.85
C GLU A 50 -5.80 4.18 15.88
N LYS A 51 -6.17 5.45 15.64
CA LYS A 51 -7.57 5.91 15.69
C LYS A 51 -8.46 5.26 14.64
N SER A 52 -7.86 4.77 13.56
CA SER A 52 -8.56 4.15 12.43
C SER A 52 -8.49 2.62 12.43
N LEU A 53 -7.69 2.00 13.30
CA LEU A 53 -7.47 0.54 13.30
C LEU A 53 -8.77 -0.24 13.49
N ASN A 54 -9.61 0.15 14.45
CA ASN A 54 -10.84 -0.56 14.74
C ASN A 54 -11.82 -0.49 13.56
N ALA A 55 -12.07 0.72 13.04
CA ALA A 55 -12.95 0.93 11.90
C ALA A 55 -12.44 0.21 10.63
N ALA A 56 -11.11 0.19 10.43
CA ALA A 56 -10.49 -0.53 9.33
C ALA A 56 -10.60 -2.05 9.49
N GLY A 57 -10.42 -2.56 10.72
CA GLY A 57 -10.56 -3.98 11.02
C GLY A 57 -11.93 -4.50 10.61
N ASP A 58 -12.99 -3.77 10.94
CA ASP A 58 -14.35 -4.16 10.57
C ASP A 58 -14.55 -4.11 9.04
N ALA A 59 -14.06 -3.07 8.37
CA ALA A 59 -14.14 -2.94 6.91
C ALA A 59 -13.39 -4.05 6.15
N PHE A 60 -12.25 -4.51 6.68
CA PHE A 60 -11.42 -5.52 6.03
C PHE A 60 -11.73 -6.96 6.47
N SER A 61 -12.44 -7.14 7.59
CA SER A 61 -12.85 -8.46 8.12
C SER A 61 -13.96 -9.15 7.33
N GLY A 62 -14.55 -8.46 6.33
CA GLY A 62 -15.68 -8.94 5.55
C GLY A 62 -15.46 -10.33 4.95
N ALA A 63 -16.55 -11.12 4.90
CA ALA A 63 -16.56 -12.53 4.51
C ALA A 63 -16.27 -12.78 3.02
N ASP A 64 -16.30 -11.75 2.18
CA ASP A 64 -15.98 -11.87 0.76
C ASP A 64 -14.46 -12.06 0.57
N PRO A 65 -14.00 -13.26 0.17
CA PRO A 65 -12.59 -13.56 -0.01
C PRO A 65 -12.06 -13.03 -1.35
N THR A 66 -12.91 -12.38 -2.17
CA THR A 66 -12.52 -11.87 -3.47
C THR A 66 -11.34 -10.92 -3.29
N PRO A 67 -10.18 -11.27 -3.85
CA PRO A 67 -9.00 -10.47 -3.66
C PRO A 67 -9.05 -9.27 -4.61
N PHE A 68 -8.44 -8.18 -4.18
CA PHE A 68 -8.36 -6.94 -4.94
C PHE A 68 -7.03 -6.24 -4.65
N PRO A 69 -6.50 -5.48 -5.61
CA PRO A 69 -5.25 -4.74 -5.44
C PRO A 69 -5.47 -3.55 -4.50
N LEU A 70 -4.95 -3.64 -3.28
CA LEU A 70 -5.02 -2.57 -2.28
C LEU A 70 -3.73 -2.53 -1.48
N VAL A 71 -3.18 -1.33 -1.27
CA VAL A 71 -2.06 -1.13 -0.34
C VAL A 71 -2.57 -0.51 0.95
N VAL A 72 -2.31 -1.17 2.07
CA VAL A 72 -2.62 -0.64 3.40
C VAL A 72 -1.33 -0.40 4.14
N CYS A 73 -1.05 0.84 4.51
CA CYS A 73 0.05 1.20 5.40
C CYS A 73 -0.49 1.37 6.81
N VAL A 74 0.21 0.88 7.82
CA VAL A 74 -0.24 0.97 9.22
C VAL A 74 0.89 1.36 10.16
N GLU A 75 0.63 2.32 11.03
CA GLU A 75 1.51 2.67 12.15
C GLU A 75 1.26 1.72 13.33
N ARG A 76 2.21 0.83 13.62
CA ARG A 76 2.17 -0.03 14.80
C ARG A 76 2.69 0.72 16.03
N ARG A 77 1.87 1.62 16.58
CA ARG A 77 2.18 2.36 17.82
C ARG A 77 1.69 1.63 19.08
N HIS A 78 0.56 0.94 18.99
CA HIS A 78 -0.05 0.18 20.08
C HIS A 78 -0.17 -1.30 19.70
N PRO A 79 0.70 -2.17 20.24
CA PRO A 79 0.77 -3.59 19.86
C PRO A 79 -0.55 -4.35 19.99
N ASP A 80 -1.35 -4.04 21.02
CA ASP A 80 -2.60 -4.74 21.29
C ASP A 80 -3.66 -4.43 20.22
N LEU A 81 -3.85 -3.16 19.89
CA LEU A 81 -4.78 -2.72 18.83
C LEU A 81 -4.36 -3.24 17.46
N PHE A 82 -3.06 -3.25 17.19
CA PHE A 82 -2.54 -3.84 15.95
C PHE A 82 -2.77 -5.35 15.91
N THR A 83 -2.58 -6.05 17.03
CA THR A 83 -2.83 -7.49 17.13
C THR A 83 -4.31 -7.82 16.91
N GLU A 84 -5.22 -7.02 17.46
CA GLU A 84 -6.66 -7.16 17.20
C GLU A 84 -6.99 -6.94 15.72
N PHE A 85 -6.43 -5.89 15.10
CA PHE A 85 -6.56 -5.63 13.67
C PHE A 85 -6.11 -6.85 12.84
N ILE A 86 -4.89 -7.35 13.08
CA ILE A 86 -4.38 -8.53 12.36
C ILE A 86 -5.27 -9.73 12.54
N ARG A 87 -5.75 -10.03 13.76
CA ARG A 87 -6.68 -11.15 13.99
C ARG A 87 -7.97 -11.01 13.18
N LYS A 88 -8.51 -9.81 13.04
CA LYS A 88 -9.71 -9.54 12.23
C LYS A 88 -9.44 -9.65 10.73
N THR A 89 -8.21 -9.38 10.29
CA THR A 89 -7.90 -9.18 8.86
C THR A 89 -6.86 -10.16 8.30
N GLU A 90 -6.44 -11.18 9.05
CA GLU A 90 -5.33 -12.08 8.65
C GLU A 90 -5.59 -12.75 7.30
N LYS A 91 -6.85 -13.09 7.02
CA LYS A 91 -7.26 -13.71 5.75
C LYS A 91 -7.31 -12.72 4.59
N ARG A 92 -7.42 -11.42 4.90
CA ARG A 92 -7.46 -10.36 3.90
C ARG A 92 -6.06 -10.05 3.39
N PHE A 93 -5.04 -10.04 4.24
CA PHE A 93 -3.69 -9.58 3.89
C PHE A 93 -2.67 -10.73 3.90
N PRO A 94 -2.60 -11.54 2.83
CA PRO A 94 -1.64 -12.64 2.74
C PRO A 94 -0.20 -12.17 2.58
N ILE A 95 0.01 -10.91 2.16
CA ILE A 95 1.33 -10.31 1.93
C ILE A 95 1.54 -9.17 2.91
N VAL A 96 2.59 -9.25 3.71
CA VAL A 96 2.93 -8.25 4.72
C VAL A 96 4.39 -7.84 4.61
N PHE A 97 4.63 -6.53 4.55
CA PHE A 97 5.96 -5.91 4.54
C PHE A 97 6.23 -5.19 5.85
N TYR A 98 7.46 -5.34 6.35
CA TYR A 98 7.95 -4.72 7.57
C TYR A 98 9.19 -3.87 7.25
N PRO A 99 9.03 -2.62 6.80
CA PRO A 99 10.15 -1.72 6.57
C PRO A 99 10.95 -1.49 7.86
N ARG A 100 12.27 -1.54 7.75
CA ARG A 100 13.18 -1.37 8.90
C ARG A 100 13.55 0.09 9.15
N ASP A 101 13.49 0.93 8.13
CA ASP A 101 13.82 2.35 8.19
C ASP A 101 12.95 3.20 7.24
N VAL A 102 13.21 4.51 7.19
CA VAL A 102 12.44 5.47 6.39
C VAL A 102 12.60 5.23 4.89
N GLN A 103 13.79 4.82 4.44
CA GLN A 103 14.06 4.53 3.03
C GLN A 103 13.31 3.26 2.61
N GLU A 104 13.39 2.21 3.41
CA GLU A 104 12.63 0.97 3.16
C GLU A 104 11.12 1.21 3.22
N ALA A 105 10.63 2.11 4.07
CA ALA A 105 9.22 2.46 4.09
C ALA A 105 8.76 3.09 2.77
N TYR A 106 9.58 3.93 2.14
CA TYR A 106 9.32 4.45 0.80
C TYR A 106 9.37 3.35 -0.26
N ASP A 107 10.47 2.61 -0.31
CA ASP A 107 10.71 1.61 -1.36
C ASP A 107 9.69 0.47 -1.31
N LEU A 108 9.40 -0.07 -0.13
CA LEU A 108 8.48 -1.19 0.04
C LEU A 108 7.02 -0.80 -0.21
N VAL A 109 6.65 0.47 -0.08
CA VAL A 109 5.31 0.93 -0.47
C VAL A 109 5.14 0.94 -1.98
N LEU A 110 6.17 1.38 -2.73
CA LEU A 110 6.17 1.27 -4.19
C LEU A 110 6.15 -0.20 -4.64
N VAL A 111 6.91 -1.07 -3.95
CA VAL A 111 6.85 -2.52 -4.17
C VAL A 111 5.49 -3.11 -3.82
N ALA A 112 4.86 -2.65 -2.74
CA ALA A 112 3.53 -3.12 -2.36
C ALA A 112 2.50 -2.83 -3.44
N GLN A 113 2.59 -1.69 -4.11
CA GLN A 113 1.69 -1.35 -5.21
C GLN A 113 1.88 -2.31 -6.38
N TYR A 114 3.11 -2.43 -6.86
CA TYR A 114 3.43 -3.36 -7.94
C TYR A 114 2.98 -4.78 -7.62
N VAL A 115 3.30 -5.27 -6.42
CA VAL A 115 2.92 -6.62 -5.97
C VAL A 115 1.41 -6.75 -5.86
N SER A 116 0.72 -5.75 -5.32
CA SER A 116 -0.73 -5.81 -5.14
C SER A 116 -1.46 -5.93 -6.47
N GLU A 117 -1.00 -5.20 -7.49
CA GLU A 117 -1.57 -5.23 -8.84
C GLU A 117 -1.24 -6.54 -9.56
N LYS A 118 0.01 -7.02 -9.45
CA LYS A 118 0.44 -8.24 -10.14
C LYS A 118 -0.07 -9.53 -9.52
N ALA A 119 -0.11 -9.59 -8.19
CA ALA A 119 -0.65 -10.75 -7.49
C ALA A 119 -2.17 -10.70 -7.39
N TRP A 120 -2.78 -9.55 -7.71
CA TRP A 120 -4.18 -9.24 -7.43
C TRP A 120 -4.54 -9.56 -5.97
N GLN A 121 -3.67 -9.16 -5.04
CA GLN A 121 -3.82 -9.38 -3.60
C GLN A 121 -3.57 -8.07 -2.86
N PRO A 122 -4.28 -7.82 -1.75
CA PRO A 122 -3.95 -6.64 -0.95
C PRO A 122 -2.65 -6.88 -0.17
N VAL A 123 -1.87 -5.82 0.00
CA VAL A 123 -0.58 -5.83 0.69
C VAL A 123 -0.64 -4.92 1.91
N LEU A 124 -0.17 -5.41 3.05
CA LEU A 124 -0.07 -4.65 4.30
C LEU A 124 1.38 -4.22 4.56
N CYS A 125 1.65 -2.92 4.62
CA CYS A 125 2.93 -2.36 5.04
C CYS A 125 2.84 -1.91 6.51
N VAL A 126 3.59 -2.57 7.39
CA VAL A 126 3.56 -2.33 8.84
C VAL A 126 4.78 -1.52 9.25
N LEU A 127 4.58 -0.25 9.57
CA LEU A 127 5.64 0.62 10.07
C LEU A 127 5.69 0.53 11.59
N ASP A 128 6.89 0.41 12.15
CA ASP A 128 7.05 0.66 13.59
C ASP A 128 6.71 2.13 13.89
N GLY A 129 5.80 2.35 14.85
CA GLY A 129 5.25 3.68 15.10
C GLY A 129 6.29 4.72 15.51
N ILE A 130 7.34 4.32 16.23
CA ILE A 130 8.36 5.26 16.72
C ILE A 130 9.62 5.17 15.85
N MET A 131 10.08 3.94 15.57
CA MET A 131 11.38 3.72 14.94
C MET A 131 11.37 3.97 13.43
N THR A 132 10.20 3.93 12.79
CA THR A 132 10.07 4.08 11.35
C THR A 132 9.12 5.21 10.98
N ALA A 133 7.85 5.15 11.42
CA ALA A 133 6.83 6.10 10.99
C ALA A 133 7.14 7.55 11.40
N GLU A 134 7.61 7.76 12.63
CA GLU A 134 7.91 9.10 13.19
C GLU A 134 9.41 9.44 13.15
N ALA A 135 10.27 8.49 12.77
CA ALA A 135 11.71 8.69 12.73
C ALA A 135 12.09 9.68 11.62
N ILE A 136 12.84 10.73 11.96
CA ILE A 136 13.32 11.71 11.00
C ILE A 136 14.65 11.23 10.42
N GLN A 137 14.66 10.89 9.13
CA GLN A 137 15.86 10.45 8.43
C GLN A 137 16.00 11.14 7.08
N ALA A 138 17.21 11.12 6.55
CA ALA A 138 17.45 11.46 5.16
C ALA A 138 17.13 10.25 4.28
N TRP A 139 16.35 10.44 3.23
CA TRP A 139 15.96 9.40 2.28
C TRP A 139 16.06 9.93 0.86
N ARG A 140 16.04 9.04 -0.13
CA ARG A 140 16.27 9.33 -1.54
C ARG A 140 15.06 8.86 -2.35
N PRO A 141 14.14 9.77 -2.72
CA PRO A 141 13.05 9.42 -3.61
C PRO A 141 13.58 9.01 -4.98
N LEU A 142 12.90 8.02 -5.55
CA LEU A 142 13.11 7.66 -6.96
C LEU A 142 12.57 8.78 -7.86
N PRO A 143 13.21 9.05 -9.02
CA PRO A 143 12.67 9.99 -9.98
C PRO A 143 11.27 9.58 -10.43
N GLN A 144 10.34 10.54 -10.53
CA GLN A 144 8.95 10.29 -10.94
C GLN A 144 8.86 9.46 -12.22
N LYS A 145 9.69 9.77 -13.22
CA LYS A 145 9.75 9.03 -14.49
C LYS A 145 10.09 7.55 -14.31
N ALA A 146 10.95 7.20 -13.36
CA ALA A 146 11.30 5.82 -13.07
C ALA A 146 10.11 5.07 -12.44
N ILE A 147 9.38 5.74 -11.54
CA ILE A 147 8.19 5.20 -10.90
C ILE A 147 7.08 4.98 -11.94
N THR A 148 6.79 5.98 -12.77
CA THR A 148 5.77 5.88 -13.83
C THR A 148 6.12 4.81 -14.87
N ASN A 149 7.39 4.69 -15.27
CA ASN A 149 7.81 3.63 -16.18
C ASN A 149 7.62 2.22 -15.59
N TRP A 150 7.62 2.10 -14.26
CA TRP A 150 7.53 0.82 -13.58
C TRP A 150 6.09 0.45 -13.17
N LEU A 151 5.31 1.41 -12.66
CA LEU A 151 3.94 1.22 -12.17
C LEU A 151 2.86 1.60 -13.20
N GLY A 152 3.20 2.36 -14.25
CA GLY A 152 2.24 2.91 -15.21
C GLY A 152 1.72 4.31 -14.83
N ASN A 153 0.68 4.78 -15.52
CA ASN A 153 0.04 6.09 -15.29
C ASN A 153 -1.16 5.99 -14.33
N PRO A 154 -1.51 7.07 -13.61
CA PRO A 154 -2.65 7.13 -12.68
C PRO A 154 -3.97 6.63 -13.25
N ASP A 155 -4.27 7.10 -14.45
CA ASP A 155 -5.54 6.88 -15.13
C ASP A 155 -5.56 5.55 -15.89
N ASP A 156 -4.45 4.79 -15.83
CA ASP A 156 -4.41 3.45 -16.39
C ASP A 156 -5.23 2.55 -15.46
N THR A 157 -6.29 1.97 -16.02
CA THR A 157 -7.00 0.86 -15.39
C THR A 157 -6.08 -0.34 -15.29
N ILE A 158 -6.10 -1.04 -14.16
CA ILE A 158 -5.32 -2.27 -13.99
C ILE A 158 -5.82 -3.28 -15.02
N PRO A 159 -4.98 -3.75 -15.97
CA PRO A 159 -5.42 -4.66 -17.01
C PRO A 159 -5.97 -5.95 -16.40
N ASP A 160 -7.18 -6.32 -16.78
CA ASP A 160 -7.85 -7.57 -16.38
C ASP A 160 -7.40 -8.78 -17.24
N ASP A 161 -6.54 -8.50 -18.23
CA ASP A 161 -6.26 -9.41 -19.34
C ASP A 161 -5.21 -10.50 -19.01
N ASP A 162 -4.69 -10.54 -17.78
CA ASP A 162 -3.81 -11.64 -17.36
C ASP A 162 -4.65 -12.91 -17.16
N PRO A 163 -4.35 -14.02 -17.85
CA PRO A 163 -5.03 -15.30 -17.66
C PRO A 163 -5.11 -15.75 -16.20
N ALA A 164 -4.11 -15.40 -15.38
CA ALA A 164 -4.11 -15.70 -13.95
C ALA A 164 -5.20 -14.91 -13.21
N THR A 165 -5.34 -13.61 -13.51
CA THR A 165 -6.38 -12.73 -12.94
C THR A 165 -7.78 -13.16 -13.41
N ALA A 166 -7.94 -13.53 -14.68
CA ALA A 166 -9.21 -14.03 -15.22
C ALA A 166 -9.67 -15.33 -14.51
N GLN A 167 -8.75 -16.27 -14.26
CA GLN A 167 -9.04 -17.47 -13.46
C GLN A 167 -9.37 -17.13 -12.01
N LEU A 168 -8.60 -16.22 -11.39
CA LEU A 168 -8.78 -15.81 -10.00
C LEU A 168 -10.14 -15.13 -9.76
N LEU A 169 -10.60 -14.33 -10.73
CA LEU A 169 -11.87 -13.62 -10.71
C LEU A 169 -13.05 -14.46 -11.23
N GLY A 170 -12.82 -15.72 -11.62
CA GLY A 170 -13.87 -16.61 -12.14
C GLY A 170 -14.50 -16.15 -13.46
N LYS A 171 -13.80 -15.32 -14.24
CA LYS A 171 -14.26 -14.85 -15.55
C LYS A 171 -14.14 -16.01 -16.54
N LYS A 172 -15.29 -16.50 -17.03
CA LYS A 172 -15.33 -17.51 -18.10
C LYS A 172 -14.90 -16.86 -19.42
N HIS A 173 -13.91 -17.47 -20.07
CA HIS A 173 -13.58 -17.22 -21.48
C HIS A 173 -14.79 -17.42 -22.39
#